data_AF-A0A392MAJ2-F1
#
_entry.id   AF-A0A392MAJ2-F1
#
_cell.length_a   1.000
_cell.length_b   1.000
_cell.length_c   1.000
_cell.angle_alpha   90.00
_cell.angle_beta   90.00
_cell.angle_gamma   90.00
#
_symmetry.space_group_name_H-M   'P 1'
#
loop_
_entity.id
_entity.type
_entity.pdbx_description
1 polymer ?
#
loop_
_entity_poly.entity_id
_entity_poly.type
_entity_poly.pdbx_seq_one_letter_code
_entity_poly.pdbx_strand_id
1 'polypeptide(L)'
;IVSPTQQRLNECHVPCPSSWGLCGDPVKNDWHIFQCETSVRSWQQAGLWDVICDRMQHFGAAAALILDVFSRGDSEAVVTRFITLLRGLWHNRNDWIWNQHQVTSHQISTAAQMKWLEWSTVQLSRNRNSTA
;
A
#
# COMPACT_ATOMS: atom_id res chain seq x y z
N ILE A 1 6.43 2.11 6.84
CA ILE A 1 5.53 1.81 7.99
C ILE A 1 5.13 0.34 7.86
N VAL A 2 5.67 -0.52 8.71
CA VAL A 2 5.31 -1.95 8.73
C VAL A 2 4.21 -2.13 9.77
N SER A 3 3.21 -2.95 9.46
CA SER A 3 2.16 -3.30 10.41
C SER A 3 2.74 -3.99 11.64
N PRO A 4 2.26 -3.69 12.86
CA PRO A 4 2.41 -4.62 13.96
C PRO A 4 1.77 -5.96 13.58
N THR A 5 2.54 -7.05 13.69
CA THR A 5 2.02 -8.40 13.49
C THR A 5 0.91 -8.68 14.50
N GLN A 6 0.02 -9.63 14.20
CA GLN A 6 -1.01 -10.05 15.17
C GLN A 6 -0.39 -10.44 16.51
N GLN A 7 0.76 -11.09 16.48
CA GLN A 7 1.50 -11.46 17.68
C GLN A 7 1.79 -10.24 18.57
N ARG A 8 2.34 -9.16 18.00
CA ARG A 8 2.63 -7.92 18.74
C ARG A 8 1.36 -7.21 19.23
N LEU A 9 0.27 -7.29 18.47
CA LEU A 9 -1.02 -6.73 18.89
C LEU A 9 -1.60 -7.51 20.07
N ASN A 10 -1.55 -8.84 20.02
CA ASN A 10 -2.01 -9.71 21.10
C ASN A 10 -1.17 -9.55 22.37
N GLU A 11 0.16 -9.41 22.24
CA GLU A 11 1.07 -9.10 23.36
C GLU A 11 0.73 -7.78 24.06
N CYS A 12 0.11 -6.84 23.34
CA CYS A 12 -0.39 -5.57 23.88
C CYS A 12 -1.89 -5.60 24.23
N HIS A 13 -2.50 -6.78 24.34
CA HIS A 13 -3.94 -6.96 24.65
C HIS A 13 -4.90 -6.28 23.65
N VAL A 14 -4.48 -6.05 22.41
CA VAL A 14 -5.36 -5.57 21.34
C VAL A 14 -6.06 -6.76 20.69
N PRO A 15 -7.40 -6.87 20.74
CA PRO A 15 -8.12 -7.95 20.09
C PRO A 15 -7.91 -7.87 18.57
N CYS A 16 -7.16 -8.83 18.01
CA CYS A 16 -6.90 -8.90 16.59
C CYS A 16 -7.60 -10.13 15.99
N PRO A 17 -8.59 -9.96 15.10
CA PRO A 17 -9.24 -11.06 14.40
C PRO A 17 -8.22 -11.97 13.71
N SER A 18 -8.51 -13.28 13.67
CA SER A 18 -7.66 -14.27 12.99
C SER A 18 -7.62 -14.06 11.47
N SER A 19 -8.69 -13.52 10.88
CA SER A 19 -8.76 -13.20 9.45
C SER A 19 -8.20 -11.81 9.13
N TRP A 20 -7.52 -11.67 8.00
CA TRP A 20 -7.24 -10.35 7.42
C TRP A 20 -8.52 -9.77 6.84
N GLY A 21 -8.93 -8.60 7.35
CA GLY A 21 -10.08 -7.86 6.87
C GLY A 21 -10.09 -7.50 5.40
N LEU A 22 -8.95 -7.54 4.71
CA LEU A 22 -8.89 -7.18 3.29
C LEU A 22 -9.37 -8.28 2.35
N CYS A 23 -9.27 -9.56 2.73
CA CYS A 23 -9.57 -10.68 1.83
C CYS A 23 -10.12 -11.93 2.56
N GLY A 24 -10.32 -11.86 3.87
CA GLY A 24 -10.80 -13.00 4.67
C GLY A 24 -9.77 -14.11 4.91
N ASP A 25 -8.57 -14.02 4.33
CA ASP A 25 -7.54 -15.04 4.44
C ASP A 25 -6.95 -15.08 5.87
N PRO A 26 -6.86 -16.28 6.48
CA PRO A 26 -6.22 -16.47 7.78
C PRO A 26 -4.68 -16.35 7.75
N VAL A 27 -4.04 -16.42 6.58
CA VAL A 27 -2.57 -16.47 6.47
C VAL A 27 -1.95 -15.08 6.62
N LYS A 28 -1.27 -14.88 7.75
CA LYS A 28 -0.50 -13.67 8.06
C LYS A 28 0.97 -13.86 7.72
N ASN A 29 1.31 -13.73 6.45
CA ASN A 29 2.70 -13.57 6.03
C ASN A 29 3.01 -12.08 5.81
N ASP A 30 4.30 -11.71 5.85
CA ASP A 30 4.72 -10.32 5.64
C ASP A 30 4.41 -9.82 4.22
N TRP A 31 4.19 -10.75 3.28
CA TRP A 31 3.86 -10.50 1.88
C TRP A 31 2.38 -10.24 1.62
N HIS A 32 1.52 -10.36 2.64
CA HIS A 32 0.08 -10.34 2.46
C HIS A 32 -0.41 -9.04 1.84
N ILE A 33 0.25 -7.91 2.17
CA ILE A 33 -0.03 -6.60 1.57
C ILE A 33 0.28 -6.52 0.07
N PHE A 34 0.92 -7.52 -0.53
CA PHE A 34 1.19 -7.64 -1.97
C PHE A 34 0.45 -8.81 -2.63
N GLN A 35 0.02 -9.81 -1.85
CA GLN A 35 -0.47 -11.08 -2.39
C GLN A 35 -1.99 -11.27 -2.30
N CYS A 36 -2.68 -10.58 -1.40
CA CYS A 36 -4.11 -10.81 -1.26
C CYS A 36 -4.92 -10.24 -2.42
N GLU A 37 -6.06 -10.85 -2.77
CA GLU A 37 -6.84 -10.50 -3.96
C GLU A 37 -7.14 -9.00 -4.08
N THR A 38 -7.64 -8.39 -2.99
CA THR A 38 -7.92 -6.95 -2.94
C THR A 38 -6.68 -6.12 -3.22
N SER A 39 -5.54 -6.53 -2.66
CA SER A 39 -4.27 -5.84 -2.85
C SER A 39 -3.75 -5.98 -4.27
N VAL A 40 -3.68 -7.20 -4.80
CA VAL A 40 -3.27 -7.49 -6.19
C VAL A 40 -4.09 -6.66 -7.17
N ARG A 41 -5.43 -6.67 -7.02
CA ARG A 41 -6.31 -5.85 -7.86
C ARG A 41 -6.03 -4.36 -7.73
N SER A 42 -5.74 -3.87 -6.52
CA SER A 42 -5.40 -2.47 -6.32
C SER A 42 -4.10 -2.09 -7.02
N TRP A 43 -3.05 -2.91 -6.91
CA TRP A 43 -1.78 -2.68 -7.60
C TRP A 43 -1.91 -2.73 -9.12
N GLN A 44 -2.72 -3.66 -9.65
CA GLN A 44 -3.01 -3.78 -11.07
C GLN A 44 -3.77 -2.55 -11.60
N GLN A 45 -4.82 -2.12 -10.91
CA GLN A 45 -5.57 -0.92 -11.28
C GLN A 45 -4.72 0.36 -11.22
N ALA A 46 -3.74 0.39 -10.32
CA ALA A 46 -2.74 1.45 -10.27
C ALA A 46 -1.58 1.24 -11.26
N GLY A 47 -1.56 0.21 -12.10
CA GLY A 47 -0.46 -0.03 -13.05
C GLY A 47 0.91 -0.15 -12.39
N LEU A 48 0.96 -0.66 -11.15
CA LEU A 48 2.18 -0.89 -10.37
C LEU A 48 2.49 -2.38 -10.22
N TRP A 49 1.61 -3.25 -10.72
CA TRP A 49 1.72 -4.68 -10.51
C TRP A 49 3.02 -5.27 -11.06
N ASP A 50 3.41 -4.90 -12.28
CA ASP A 50 4.63 -5.45 -12.90
C ASP A 50 5.89 -5.12 -12.08
N VAL A 51 5.96 -3.88 -11.57
CA VAL A 51 7.05 -3.41 -10.70
C VAL A 51 7.09 -4.20 -9.39
N ILE A 52 5.93 -4.51 -8.81
CA ILE A 52 5.83 -5.27 -7.56
C ILE A 52 6.15 -6.75 -7.80
N CYS A 53 5.61 -7.34 -8.87
CA CYS A 53 5.80 -8.74 -9.21
C CYS A 53 7.27 -9.07 -9.45
N ASP A 54 7.99 -8.21 -10.18
CA ASP A 54 9.42 -8.36 -10.41
C ASP A 54 10.20 -8.35 -9.08
N ARG A 55 9.97 -7.34 -8.23
CA ARG A 55 10.65 -7.23 -6.93
C ARG A 55 10.33 -8.38 -5.98
N MET A 56 9.10 -8.90 -6.01
CA MET A 56 8.72 -10.06 -5.20
C MET A 56 9.54 -11.32 -5.52
N GLN A 57 10.06 -11.45 -6.74
CA GLN A 57 10.94 -12.55 -7.12
C GLN A 57 12.37 -12.38 -6.58
N HIS A 58 12.78 -11.13 -6.29
CA HIS A 58 14.15 -10.78 -5.91
C HIS A 58 14.35 -10.59 -4.41
N PHE A 59 13.28 -10.31 -3.65
CA PHE A 59 13.37 -10.07 -2.22
C PHE A 59 12.75 -11.20 -1.40
N GLY A 60 13.40 -11.54 -0.28
CA GLY A 60 12.90 -12.52 0.71
C GLY A 60 11.95 -11.93 1.76
N ALA A 61 11.85 -10.60 1.85
CA ALA A 61 10.98 -9.91 2.80
C ALA A 61 10.27 -8.71 2.16
N ALA A 62 8.99 -8.54 2.49
CA ALA A 62 8.17 -7.41 2.03
C ALA A 62 8.77 -6.05 2.41
N ALA A 63 9.39 -5.94 3.59
CA ALA A 63 10.07 -4.73 4.03
C ALA A 63 11.25 -4.35 3.11
N ALA A 64 11.99 -5.34 2.59
CA ALA A 64 13.09 -5.09 1.67
C ALA A 64 12.58 -4.57 0.32
N LEU A 65 11.49 -5.12 -0.21
CA LEU A 65 10.82 -4.59 -1.41
C LEU A 65 10.38 -3.14 -1.21
N ILE A 66 9.74 -2.82 -0.08
CA ILE A 66 9.28 -1.46 0.22
C ILE A 66 10.47 -0.50 0.27
N LEU A 67 11.56 -0.89 0.91
CA LEU A 67 12.78 -0.07 0.98
C LEU A 67 13.41 0.10 -0.41
N ASP A 68 13.43 -0.93 -1.25
CA ASP A 68 13.97 -0.86 -2.61
C ASP A 68 13.25 0.18 -3.45
N VAL A 69 11.90 0.17 -3.45
CA VAL A 69 11.07 1.19 -4.13
C VAL A 69 11.47 2.61 -3.70
N PHE A 70 11.80 2.81 -2.41
CA PHE A 70 12.20 4.12 -1.89
C PHE A 70 13.65 4.50 -2.11
N SER A 71 14.52 3.52 -2.32
CA SER A 71 15.96 3.75 -2.21
C SER A 71 16.63 3.94 -3.56
N ARG A 72 16.12 3.35 -4.67
CA ARG A 72 16.84 3.34 -5.96
C ARG A 72 15.92 3.29 -7.19
N GLY A 73 16.31 4.00 -8.25
CA GLY A 73 15.97 3.71 -9.65
C GLY A 73 14.57 4.10 -10.15
N ASP A 74 13.57 4.10 -9.28
CA ASP A 74 12.20 4.43 -9.66
C ASP A 74 11.99 5.93 -9.83
N SER A 75 11.15 6.28 -10.80
CA SER A 75 10.70 7.66 -10.96
C SER A 75 9.89 8.11 -9.74
N GLU A 76 9.94 9.40 -9.44
CA GLU A 76 9.13 10.02 -8.37
C GLU A 76 7.62 9.71 -8.54
N ALA A 77 7.14 9.57 -9.77
CA ALA A 77 5.76 9.16 -10.06
C ALA A 77 5.47 7.74 -9.57
N VAL A 78 6.37 6.78 -9.81
CA VAL A 78 6.22 5.40 -9.32
C VAL A 78 6.26 5.37 -7.79
N VAL A 79 7.23 6.05 -7.19
CA VAL A 79 7.40 6.11 -5.73
C VAL A 79 6.16 6.71 -5.06
N THR A 80 5.67 7.85 -5.54
CA THR A 80 4.51 8.51 -4.96
C THR A 80 3.24 7.67 -5.11
N ARG A 81 2.99 7.08 -6.28
CA ARG A 81 1.83 6.20 -6.51
C ARG A 81 1.91 4.95 -5.62
N PHE A 82 3.10 4.39 -5.45
CA PHE A 82 3.33 3.26 -4.56
C PHE A 82 3.01 3.62 -3.11
N ILE A 83 3.50 4.76 -2.60
CA ILE A 83 3.21 5.23 -1.22
C ILE A 83 1.73 5.46 -1.01
N THR A 84 1.07 6.18 -1.93
CA THR A 84 -0.35 6.52 -1.76
C THR A 84 -1.21 5.27 -1.71
N LEU A 85 -0.91 4.28 -2.55
CA LEU A 85 -1.64 3.02 -2.57
C LEU A 85 -1.30 2.12 -1.38
N LEU A 86 -0.02 2.01 -1.00
CA LEU A 86 0.41 1.29 0.21
C LEU A 86 -0.29 1.84 1.46
N ARG A 87 -0.38 3.17 1.57
CA ARG A 87 -1.12 3.86 2.65
C ARG A 87 -2.62 3.56 2.59
N GLY A 88 -3.22 3.50 1.40
CA GLY A 88 -4.63 3.16 1.20
C GLY A 88 -4.97 1.74 1.66
N LEU A 89 -4.15 0.76 1.26
CA LEU A 89 -4.29 -0.64 1.69
C LEU A 89 -4.10 -0.79 3.20
N TRP A 90 -3.07 -0.13 3.73
CA TRP A 90 -2.81 -0.06 5.17
C TRP A 90 -4.00 0.52 5.94
N HIS A 91 -4.54 1.63 5.45
CA HIS A 91 -5.69 2.29 6.05
C HIS A 91 -6.93 1.40 6.00
N ASN A 92 -7.24 0.78 4.86
CA ASN A 92 -8.40 -0.10 4.72
C ASN A 92 -8.35 -1.29 5.69
N ARG A 93 -7.17 -1.89 5.88
CA ARG A 93 -6.97 -2.94 6.88
C ARG A 93 -7.29 -2.47 8.30
N ASN A 94 -6.83 -1.26 8.64
CA ASN A 94 -7.04 -0.69 9.96
C ASN A 94 -8.47 -0.17 10.13
N ASP A 95 -9.16 0.18 9.06
CA ASP A 95 -10.56 0.56 9.16
C ASP A 95 -11.41 -0.68 9.44
N TRP A 96 -11.07 -1.83 8.84
CA TRP A 96 -11.74 -3.08 9.15
C TRP A 96 -11.57 -3.52 10.60
N ILE A 97 -10.32 -3.60 11.07
CA ILE A 97 -10.06 -4.16 12.41
C ILE A 97 -10.71 -3.28 13.51
N TRP A 98 -10.76 -1.96 13.33
CA TRP A 98 -11.26 -1.03 14.36
C TRP A 98 -12.74 -0.66 14.17
N ASN A 99 -13.23 -0.58 12.93
CA ASN A 99 -14.57 -0.08 12.61
C ASN A 99 -15.45 -1.09 11.85
N GLN A 100 -14.93 -2.29 11.53
CA GLN A 100 -15.61 -3.29 10.68
C GLN A 100 -16.04 -2.71 9.31
N HIS A 101 -15.33 -1.67 8.87
CA HIS A 101 -15.58 -1.01 7.60
C HIS A 101 -14.46 -1.36 6.62
N GLN A 102 -14.86 -1.69 5.39
CA GLN A 102 -13.93 -2.06 4.33
C GLN A 102 -14.39 -1.48 3.00
N VAL A 103 -13.46 -0.87 2.28
CA VAL A 103 -13.66 -0.40 0.91
C VAL A 103 -13.07 -1.39 -0.11
N THR A 104 -13.62 -1.35 -1.31
CA THR A 104 -13.21 -2.20 -2.44
C THR A 104 -11.85 -1.82 -3.01
N SER A 105 -11.20 -2.75 -3.72
CA SER A 105 -9.92 -2.47 -4.40
C SER A 105 -10.01 -1.25 -5.33
N HIS A 106 -11.13 -1.10 -6.04
CA HIS A 106 -11.40 0.05 -6.91
C HIS A 106 -11.42 1.37 -6.12
N GLN A 107 -12.17 1.43 -5.02
CA GLN A 107 -12.21 2.64 -4.18
C GLN A 107 -10.83 3.00 -3.63
N ILE A 108 -10.03 2.01 -3.21
CA ILE A 108 -8.66 2.23 -2.73
C ILE A 108 -7.79 2.81 -3.86
N SER A 109 -7.80 2.18 -5.03
CA SER A 109 -7.02 2.60 -6.20
C SER A 109 -7.40 4.00 -6.68
N THR A 110 -8.71 4.28 -6.81
CA THR A 110 -9.21 5.60 -7.20
C THR A 110 -8.79 6.67 -6.21
N ALA A 111 -8.93 6.42 -4.91
CA ALA A 111 -8.52 7.38 -3.89
C ALA A 111 -7.01 7.64 -3.91
N ALA A 112 -6.19 6.60 -4.11
CA ALA A 112 -4.74 6.74 -4.25
C ALA A 112 -4.35 7.53 -5.51
N GLN A 113 -5.02 7.26 -6.63
CA GLN A 113 -4.81 7.95 -7.89
C GLN A 113 -5.19 9.44 -7.80
N MET A 114 -6.31 9.77 -7.15
CA MET A 114 -6.72 11.17 -6.93
C MET A 114 -5.70 11.94 -6.08
N LYS A 115 -5.17 11.32 -5.01
CA LYS A 115 -4.10 11.93 -4.19
C LYS A 115 -2.83 12.18 -4.98
N TRP A 116 -2.46 11.25 -5.87
CA TRP A 116 -1.31 11.44 -6.75
C TRP A 116 -1.53 12.59 -7.75
N LEU A 117 -2.71 12.66 -8.38
CA LEU A 117 -3.06 13.74 -9.31
C LEU A 117 -3.03 15.12 -8.62
N GLU A 118 -3.59 15.22 -7.42
CA GLU A 118 -3.56 16.43 -6.61
C GLU A 118 -2.12 16.86 -6.33
N TRP A 119 -1.28 15.95 -5.83
CA TRP A 119 0.12 16.22 -5.56
C TRP A 119 0.89 16.62 -6.82
N SER A 120 0.68 15.93 -7.94
CA SER A 120 1.33 16.25 -9.22
C SER A 120 0.96 17.65 -9.71
N THR A 121 -0.29 18.06 -9.53
CA THR A 121 -0.76 19.41 -9.91
C THR A 121 -0.08 20.49 -9.08
N VAL A 122 0.10 20.24 -7.78
CA VAL A 122 0.83 21.15 -6.87
C VAL A 122 2.30 21.25 -7.29
N GLN A 123 2.97 20.15 -7.62
CA GLN A 123 4.38 20.19 -8.05
C GLN A 123 4.56 20.97 -9.35
N LEU A 124 3.68 20.77 -10.33
CA LEU A 124 3.72 21.53 -11.59
C LEU A 124 3.56 23.04 -11.34
N SER A 125 2.68 23.42 -10.42
CA SER A 125 2.45 24.82 -10.05
C SER A 125 3.68 25.42 -9.35
N ARG A 126 4.31 24.66 -8.45
CA ARG A 126 5.54 25.08 -7.75
C ARG A 126 6.72 25.25 -8.71
N ASN A 127 6.89 24.33 -9.66
CA ASN A 127 7.97 24.41 -10.64
C ASN A 127 7.82 25.62 -11.56
N ARG A 128 6.59 25.94 -12.00
CA ARG A 128 6.30 27.15 -12.79
C ARG A 128 6.67 28.44 -12.06
N ASN A 129 6.35 28.52 -10.77
CA ASN A 129 6.66 29.70 -9.95
C ASN A 129 8.13 29.81 -9.55
N SER A 130 8.92 28.73 -9.72
CA SER A 130 10.36 28.73 -9.43
C SER A 130 11.21 29.12 -10.64
N THR A 131 10.61 29.15 -11.83
CA THR A 131 11.24 29.52 -13.11
C THR A 131 10.88 30.92 -13.61
N ALA A 132 10.09 31.68 -12.83
CA ALA A 132 9.73 33.08 -13.07
C ALA A 132 10.48 33.98 -12.09
#